data_AF-A0A7C6U1I2-F1
#
_entry.id   AF-A0A7C6U1I2-F1
#
_cell.length_a   1.000
_cell.length_b   1.000
_cell.length_c   1.000
_cell.angle_alpha   90.00
_cell.angle_beta   90.00
_cell.angle_gamma   90.00
#
_symmetry.space_group_name_H-M   'P 1'
#
loop_
_entity.id
_entity.type
_entity.pdbx_description
1 polymer ?
#
loop_
_entity_poly.entity_id
_entity_poly.type
_entity_poly.pdbx_seq_one_letter_code
_entity_poly.pdbx_strand_id
1 'polypeptide(L)'
;MNRECYIVNREGSVKKKKQEKEKNEMLNLKEGSYEVPNAQASAEIIDNKKEVIQNGRLQEIRFWITIMKEHALFIKVSLPCDQTDLINEAQSFFELFKELEEEVQQAVIIDHCLLKAIIKAVKELIVFKRCVLRKMLECELRAAILPLFVDHITREAIHFLDIIVNPPAPKDPLRAIMIRSVFWLRIMKEHIEFIIHLLDPSERELLAQAEELLKVFRKLLETARDLESMSEANPRFFNAAVRFILEVNARTAALRDFKLLAHELVVLCRVLSTIPDPVLTDHVRREADKFLKELEEFKSMTNICESLTGTNGKKHYRLD
;
A
#
# COMPACT_ATOMS: atom_id res chain seq x y z
N MET A 1 25.54 30.78 -40.30
CA MET A 1 25.19 30.98 -38.88
C MET A 1 26.16 30.17 -38.05
N ASN A 2 27.04 30.88 -37.33
CA ASN A 2 28.25 30.37 -36.71
C ASN A 2 27.96 29.50 -35.48
N ARG A 3 28.72 28.41 -35.35
CA ARG A 3 28.93 27.66 -34.12
C ARG A 3 30.02 28.38 -33.32
N GLU A 4 29.72 28.80 -32.09
CA GLU A 4 30.74 29.22 -31.12
C GLU A 4 30.86 28.17 -30.01
N CYS A 5 32.10 27.71 -29.84
CA CYS A 5 32.58 26.80 -28.81
C CYS A 5 32.60 27.50 -27.45
N TYR A 6 32.05 26.87 -26.41
CA TYR A 6 32.41 27.19 -25.03
C TYR A 6 33.49 26.22 -24.54
N ILE A 7 34.70 26.76 -24.39
CA ILE A 7 35.81 26.13 -23.67
C ILE A 7 35.62 26.45 -22.17
N VAL A 8 35.50 25.44 -21.33
CA VAL A 8 35.56 25.61 -19.86
C VAL A 8 36.91 25.07 -19.38
N ASN A 9 37.72 25.97 -18.82
CA ASN A 9 39.03 25.71 -18.25
C ASN A 9 38.97 24.68 -17.09
N ARG A 10 39.76 23.61 -17.21
CA ARG A 10 40.03 22.62 -16.15
C ARG A 10 41.36 22.93 -15.45
N GLU A 11 41.42 23.99 -14.64
CA GLU A 11 42.50 24.14 -13.65
C GLU A 11 41.92 24.74 -12.36
N GLY A 12 41.76 23.88 -11.35
CA GLY A 12 41.18 24.25 -10.04
C GLY A 12 40.66 23.06 -9.22
N SER A 13 40.50 21.88 -9.83
CA SER A 13 39.77 20.76 -9.23
C SER A 13 40.58 19.80 -8.34
N VAL A 14 41.85 20.09 -8.02
CA VAL A 14 42.69 19.18 -7.22
C VAL A 14 42.89 19.64 -5.76
N LYS A 15 42.70 20.94 -5.45
CA LYS A 15 42.84 21.44 -4.06
C LYS A 15 41.53 21.45 -3.25
N LYS A 16 40.35 21.43 -3.89
CA LYS A 16 39.04 21.35 -3.19
C LYS A 16 38.70 19.95 -2.69
N LYS A 17 39.17 18.88 -3.35
CA LYS A 17 38.88 17.49 -2.98
C LYS A 17 39.61 16.97 -1.73
N LYS A 18 40.60 17.70 -1.20
CA LYS A 18 41.35 17.28 0.00
C LYS A 18 40.79 17.89 1.30
N GLN A 19 40.21 19.10 1.24
CA GLN A 19 39.58 19.74 2.40
C GLN A 19 38.15 19.25 2.69
N GLU A 20 37.43 18.73 1.70
CA GLU A 20 36.11 18.09 1.91
C GLU A 20 36.21 16.70 2.54
N LYS A 21 37.36 16.01 2.37
CA LYS A 21 37.58 14.65 2.88
C LYS A 21 37.84 14.64 4.40
N GLU A 22 38.55 15.64 4.92
CA GLU A 22 38.84 15.77 6.37
C GLU A 22 37.66 16.38 7.16
N LYS A 23 36.77 17.14 6.51
CA LYS A 23 35.56 17.69 7.17
C LYS A 23 34.47 16.63 7.37
N ASN A 24 34.41 15.61 6.51
CA ASN A 24 33.47 14.49 6.64
C ASN A 24 33.90 13.45 7.69
N GLU A 25 35.17 13.39 8.09
CA GLU A 25 35.63 12.47 9.16
C GLU A 25 35.39 13.02 10.57
N MET A 26 35.22 14.33 10.75
CA MET A 26 34.95 14.95 12.06
C MET A 26 33.46 15.14 12.41
N LEU A 27 32.55 14.96 11.46
CA LEU A 27 31.09 15.05 11.67
C LEU A 27 30.43 13.71 12.04
N ASN A 28 31.16 12.59 11.95
CA ASN A 28 30.68 11.24 12.25
C ASN A 28 30.80 10.81 13.73
N LEU A 29 30.94 11.75 14.68
CA LEU A 29 31.20 11.42 16.10
C LEU A 29 30.12 11.88 17.09
N LYS A 30 28.94 12.34 16.65
CA LYS A 30 27.80 12.62 17.54
C LYS A 30 26.45 12.38 16.87
N GLU A 31 26.12 11.11 16.62
CA GLU A 31 24.72 10.69 16.51
C GLU A 31 24.48 9.49 17.42
N GLY A 32 23.43 9.60 18.23
CA GLY A 32 23.11 8.68 19.31
C GLY A 32 22.90 7.26 18.81
N SER A 33 23.51 6.32 19.54
CA SER A 33 23.31 4.89 19.39
C SER A 33 21.84 4.51 19.58
N TYR A 34 21.13 4.32 18.48
CA TYR A 34 19.97 3.42 18.47
C TYR A 34 20.51 1.99 18.43
N GLU A 35 20.48 1.32 19.58
CA GLU A 35 20.77 -0.10 19.68
C GLU A 35 19.76 -0.88 18.83
N VAL A 36 20.25 -1.51 17.77
CA VAL A 36 19.51 -2.52 17.01
C VAL A 36 19.34 -3.73 17.93
N PRO A 37 18.11 -4.20 18.22
CA PRO A 37 17.93 -5.40 19.01
C PRO A 37 18.63 -6.57 18.33
N ASN A 38 19.47 -7.23 19.12
CA ASN A 38 20.35 -8.33 18.76
C ASN A 38 19.70 -9.33 17.76
N ALA A 39 20.27 -9.42 16.56
CA ALA A 39 19.87 -10.34 15.50
C ALA A 39 20.13 -11.83 15.82
N GLN A 40 20.64 -12.15 17.01
CA GLN A 40 20.87 -13.53 17.47
C GLN A 40 19.78 -14.05 18.43
N ALA A 41 18.74 -13.27 18.73
CA ALA A 41 17.58 -13.73 19.53
C ALA A 41 16.36 -14.15 18.69
N SER A 42 16.45 -14.14 17.36
CA SER A 42 15.34 -14.45 16.43
C SER A 42 15.52 -15.77 15.66
N ALA A 43 16.52 -16.58 16.03
CA ALA A 43 16.79 -17.87 15.40
C ALA A 43 16.07 -19.07 16.05
N GLU A 44 15.28 -18.89 17.11
CA GLU A 44 14.67 -20.00 17.84
C GLU A 44 13.21 -19.74 18.23
N ILE A 45 12.29 -19.62 17.26
CA ILE A 45 10.92 -20.17 17.33
C ILE A 45 10.40 -20.41 15.89
N ILE A 46 11.04 -21.31 15.15
CA ILE A 46 10.41 -21.96 13.98
C ILE A 46 10.54 -23.47 14.18
N ASP A 47 10.01 -23.98 15.28
CA ASP A 47 9.56 -25.37 15.33
C ASP A 47 8.52 -25.54 16.43
N ASN A 48 7.24 -25.65 16.02
CA ASN A 48 6.21 -26.56 16.56
C ASN A 48 4.78 -26.08 16.30
N LYS A 49 4.39 -26.13 15.03
CA LYS A 49 3.26 -26.94 14.54
C LYS A 49 3.26 -26.83 13.02
N LYS A 50 2.95 -27.93 12.31
CA LYS A 50 2.54 -27.89 10.91
C LYS A 50 1.26 -27.07 10.83
N GLU A 51 1.38 -25.75 10.86
CA GLU A 51 0.24 -24.86 10.83
C GLU A 51 -0.38 -24.94 9.43
N VAL A 52 -1.62 -25.40 9.40
CA VAL A 52 -2.41 -25.50 8.18
C VAL A 52 -3.32 -24.27 8.16
N ILE A 53 -3.23 -23.48 7.08
CA ILE A 53 -4.03 -22.26 6.95
C ILE A 53 -5.37 -22.59 6.27
N GLN A 54 -6.46 -22.11 6.87
CA GLN A 54 -7.83 -22.30 6.39
C GLN A 54 -8.71 -21.08 6.70
N ASN A 55 -9.97 -21.08 6.22
CA ASN A 55 -10.99 -20.07 6.49
C ASN A 55 -10.53 -18.63 6.14
N GLY A 56 -10.67 -17.67 7.06
CA GLY A 56 -10.36 -16.26 6.83
C GLY A 56 -8.92 -16.02 6.36
N ARG A 57 -7.94 -16.72 6.94
CA ARG A 57 -6.53 -16.62 6.51
C ARG A 57 -6.29 -17.13 5.09
N LEU A 58 -7.03 -18.15 4.64
CA LEU A 58 -6.97 -18.60 3.24
C LEU A 58 -7.55 -17.54 2.30
N GLN A 59 -8.63 -16.86 2.70
CA GLN A 59 -9.20 -15.75 1.93
C GLN A 59 -8.26 -14.55 1.85
N GLU A 60 -7.50 -14.25 2.92
CA GLU A 60 -6.43 -13.25 2.86
C GLU A 60 -5.38 -13.60 1.80
N ILE A 61 -4.90 -14.85 1.80
CA ILE A 61 -3.89 -15.30 0.84
C ILE A 61 -4.43 -15.23 -0.59
N ARG A 62 -5.66 -15.67 -0.85
CA ARG A 62 -6.29 -15.57 -2.18
C ARG A 62 -6.34 -14.15 -2.70
N PHE A 63 -6.79 -13.22 -1.86
CA PHE A 63 -6.86 -11.82 -2.19
C PHE A 63 -5.48 -11.28 -2.57
N TRP A 64 -4.51 -11.40 -1.66
CA TRP A 64 -3.20 -10.80 -1.86
C TRP A 64 -2.36 -11.45 -2.96
N ILE A 65 -2.49 -12.76 -3.20
CA ILE A 65 -1.83 -13.42 -4.33
C ILE A 65 -2.29 -12.83 -5.67
N THR A 66 -3.61 -12.60 -5.81
CA THR A 66 -4.18 -11.93 -6.99
C THR A 66 -3.57 -10.53 -7.16
N ILE A 67 -3.53 -9.76 -6.08
CA ILE A 67 -2.95 -8.40 -6.04
C ILE A 67 -1.45 -8.43 -6.42
N MET A 68 -0.66 -9.37 -5.90
CA MET A 68 0.77 -9.50 -6.24
C MET A 68 1.02 -9.88 -7.71
N LYS A 69 0.18 -10.75 -8.27
CA LYS A 69 0.20 -11.06 -9.71
C LYS A 69 -0.01 -9.81 -10.56
N GLU A 70 -1.03 -9.03 -10.23
CA GLU A 70 -1.39 -7.81 -10.96
C GLU A 70 -0.31 -6.72 -10.83
N HIS A 71 0.34 -6.61 -9.67
CA HIS A 71 1.49 -5.73 -9.50
C HIS A 71 2.64 -6.03 -10.47
N ALA A 72 2.94 -7.31 -10.70
CA ALA A 72 3.95 -7.70 -11.67
C ALA A 72 3.56 -7.28 -13.09
N LEU A 73 2.28 -7.42 -13.46
CA LEU A 73 1.73 -6.93 -14.72
C LEU A 73 1.87 -5.40 -14.85
N PHE A 74 1.48 -4.63 -13.83
CA PHE A 74 1.52 -3.16 -13.88
C PHE A 74 2.95 -2.63 -14.04
N ILE A 75 3.92 -3.25 -13.37
CA ILE A 75 5.34 -2.93 -13.57
C ILE A 75 5.71 -3.25 -15.02
N LYS A 76 5.44 -4.47 -15.49
CA LYS A 76 5.80 -4.93 -16.84
C LYS A 76 5.30 -3.98 -17.93
N VAL A 77 4.01 -3.61 -17.92
CA VAL A 77 3.41 -2.77 -18.97
C VAL A 77 3.84 -1.30 -18.92
N SER A 78 4.48 -0.89 -17.83
CA SER A 78 4.92 0.50 -17.63
C SER A 78 6.42 0.71 -17.90
N LEU A 79 7.17 -0.37 -18.17
CA LEU A 79 8.60 -0.28 -18.47
C LEU A 79 8.82 0.15 -19.93
N PRO A 80 9.89 0.94 -20.21
CA PRO A 80 10.31 1.22 -21.57
C PRO A 80 10.71 -0.07 -22.30
N CYS A 81 10.42 -0.16 -23.60
CA CYS A 81 10.64 -1.38 -24.39
C CYS A 81 12.11 -1.84 -24.47
N ASP A 82 13.07 -0.95 -24.20
CA ASP A 82 14.51 -1.27 -24.17
C ASP A 82 14.97 -1.91 -22.85
N GLN A 83 14.13 -1.92 -21.82
CA GLN A 83 14.41 -2.56 -20.53
C GLN A 83 14.05 -4.04 -20.53
N THR A 84 14.58 -4.79 -21.49
CA THR A 84 14.21 -6.20 -21.74
C THR A 84 14.39 -7.08 -20.53
N ASP A 85 15.46 -6.88 -19.75
CA ASP A 85 15.75 -7.69 -18.57
C ASP A 85 14.70 -7.49 -17.47
N LEU A 86 14.33 -6.24 -17.19
CA LEU A 86 13.30 -5.90 -16.20
C LEU A 86 11.90 -6.36 -16.66
N ILE A 87 11.62 -6.28 -17.97
CA ILE A 87 10.36 -6.78 -18.55
C ILE A 87 10.27 -8.30 -18.36
N ASN A 88 11.35 -9.03 -18.64
CA ASN A 88 11.41 -10.48 -18.48
C ASN A 88 11.32 -10.90 -17.01
N GLU A 89 11.96 -10.16 -16.10
CA GLU A 89 11.85 -10.38 -14.66
C GLU A 89 10.41 -10.15 -14.15
N ALA A 90 9.79 -9.03 -14.53
CA ALA A 90 8.38 -8.76 -14.20
C ALA A 90 7.43 -9.82 -14.76
N GLN A 91 7.66 -10.28 -15.99
CA GLN A 91 6.90 -11.38 -16.60
C GLN A 91 7.06 -12.69 -15.81
N SER A 92 8.26 -12.98 -15.32
CA SER A 92 8.54 -14.19 -14.55
C SER A 92 7.80 -14.17 -13.21
N PHE A 93 7.73 -13.02 -12.54
CA PHE A 93 6.88 -12.84 -11.36
C PHE A 93 5.40 -12.97 -11.68
N PHE A 94 4.93 -12.43 -12.80
CA PHE A 94 3.53 -12.57 -13.20
C PHE A 94 3.14 -14.04 -13.36
N GLU A 95 3.92 -14.85 -14.07
CA GLU A 95 3.63 -16.28 -14.22
C GLU A 95 3.75 -17.03 -12.89
N LEU A 96 4.76 -16.73 -12.06
CA LEU A 96 4.91 -17.34 -10.74
C LEU A 96 3.67 -17.11 -9.86
N PHE A 97 3.19 -15.86 -9.77
CA PHE A 97 2.02 -15.56 -8.95
C PHE A 97 0.72 -16.08 -9.58
N LYS A 98 0.66 -16.24 -10.89
CA LYS A 98 -0.46 -16.89 -11.59
C LYS A 98 -0.54 -18.38 -11.24
N GLU A 99 0.58 -19.10 -11.27
CA GLU A 99 0.63 -20.52 -10.85
C GLU A 99 0.22 -20.67 -9.38
N LEU A 100 0.76 -19.82 -8.48
CA LEU A 100 0.38 -19.80 -7.08
C LEU A 100 -1.11 -19.46 -6.87
N GLU A 101 -1.66 -18.53 -7.67
CA GLU A 101 -3.08 -18.21 -7.63
C GLU A 101 -3.95 -19.42 -8.00
N GLU A 102 -3.62 -20.11 -9.09
CA GLU A 102 -4.35 -21.31 -9.54
C GLU A 102 -4.36 -22.39 -8.45
N GLU A 103 -3.23 -22.62 -7.78
CA GLU A 103 -3.13 -23.55 -6.66
C GLU A 103 -3.98 -23.11 -5.45
N VAL A 104 -3.83 -21.86 -5.00
CA VAL A 104 -4.51 -21.33 -3.80
C VAL A 104 -6.03 -21.24 -4.02
N GLN A 105 -6.49 -20.98 -5.25
CA GLN A 105 -7.93 -20.95 -5.55
C GLN A 105 -8.59 -22.32 -5.46
N GLN A 106 -7.87 -23.40 -5.80
CA GLN A 106 -8.36 -24.77 -5.70
C GLN A 106 -8.17 -25.37 -4.30
N ALA A 107 -7.21 -24.85 -3.53
CA ALA A 107 -6.88 -25.36 -2.21
C ALA A 107 -8.01 -25.17 -1.19
N VAL A 108 -8.32 -26.21 -0.41
CA VAL A 108 -9.15 -26.07 0.82
C VAL A 108 -8.29 -25.60 1.99
N ILE A 109 -7.01 -25.95 1.97
CA ILE A 109 -6.02 -25.64 2.98
C ILE A 109 -4.69 -25.24 2.33
N ILE A 110 -3.95 -24.34 2.95
CA ILE A 110 -2.54 -24.08 2.58
C ILE A 110 -1.66 -24.86 3.54
N ASP A 111 -0.94 -25.83 2.99
CA ASP A 111 0.06 -26.58 3.74
C ASP A 111 1.35 -25.76 3.90
N HIS A 112 2.27 -26.30 4.70
CA HIS A 112 3.52 -25.64 5.00
C HIS A 112 4.45 -25.48 3.77
N CYS A 113 4.35 -26.36 2.77
CA CYS A 113 5.17 -26.27 1.56
C CYS A 113 4.69 -25.12 0.67
N LEU A 114 3.40 -25.06 0.38
CA LEU A 114 2.80 -23.97 -0.38
C LEU A 114 2.96 -22.63 0.35
N LEU A 115 2.80 -22.61 1.67
CA LEU A 115 3.05 -21.42 2.48
C LEU A 115 4.48 -20.89 2.33
N LYS A 116 5.48 -21.79 2.39
CA LYS A 116 6.89 -21.42 2.17
C LYS A 116 7.14 -20.90 0.76
N ALA A 117 6.52 -21.48 -0.26
CA ALA A 117 6.61 -21.02 -1.64
C ALA A 117 6.05 -19.59 -1.79
N ILE A 118 4.87 -19.33 -1.22
CA ILE A 118 4.24 -18.00 -1.20
C ILE A 118 5.14 -16.98 -0.49
N ILE A 119 5.61 -17.29 0.72
CA ILE A 119 6.48 -16.38 1.50
C ILE A 119 7.75 -16.04 0.70
N LYS A 120 8.35 -17.05 0.05
CA LYS A 120 9.54 -16.86 -0.79
C LYS A 120 9.23 -15.93 -1.97
N ALA A 121 8.17 -16.21 -2.72
CA ALA A 121 7.77 -15.42 -3.88
C ALA A 121 7.50 -13.96 -3.52
N VAL A 122 6.80 -13.70 -2.39
CA VAL A 122 6.52 -12.33 -1.92
C VAL A 122 7.81 -11.60 -1.52
N LYS A 123 8.74 -12.27 -0.83
CA LYS A 123 10.04 -11.67 -0.49
C LYS A 123 10.84 -11.28 -1.72
N GLU A 124 10.89 -12.17 -2.72
CA GLU A 124 11.59 -11.92 -3.98
C GLU A 124 10.93 -10.76 -4.76
N LEU A 125 9.59 -10.70 -4.80
CA LEU A 125 8.87 -9.58 -5.41
C LEU A 125 9.14 -8.25 -4.71
N ILE A 126 9.24 -8.22 -3.38
CA ILE A 126 9.60 -7.01 -2.62
C ILE A 126 11.00 -6.52 -3.01
N VAL A 127 11.97 -7.43 -3.16
CA VAL A 127 13.33 -7.09 -3.61
C VAL A 127 13.30 -6.50 -5.01
N PHE A 128 12.55 -7.13 -5.93
CA PHE A 128 12.37 -6.64 -7.30
C PHE A 128 11.74 -5.24 -7.33
N LYS A 129 10.63 -5.01 -6.62
CA LYS A 129 9.97 -3.69 -6.54
C LYS A 129 10.91 -2.61 -6.00
N ARG A 130 11.71 -2.91 -4.97
CA ARG A 130 12.73 -1.99 -4.44
C ARG A 130 13.86 -1.73 -5.44
N CYS A 131 14.24 -2.71 -6.24
CA CYS A 131 15.22 -2.53 -7.32
C CYS A 131 14.69 -1.56 -8.39
N VAL A 132 13.47 -1.78 -8.87
CA VAL A 132 12.80 -0.89 -9.83
C VAL A 132 12.71 0.53 -9.28
N LEU A 133 12.23 0.70 -8.04
CA LEU A 133 12.13 2.01 -7.40
C LEU A 133 13.49 2.69 -7.30
N ARG A 134 14.54 1.98 -6.86
CA ARG A 134 15.90 2.54 -6.76
C ARG A 134 16.37 3.07 -8.11
N LYS A 135 16.22 2.29 -9.18
CA LYS A 135 16.60 2.71 -10.54
C LYS A 135 15.83 3.95 -11.00
N MET A 136 14.57 4.09 -10.63
CA MET A 136 13.79 5.31 -10.92
C MET A 136 14.33 6.52 -10.16
N LEU A 137 14.62 6.37 -8.86
CA LEU A 137 15.13 7.44 -8.00
C LEU A 137 16.54 7.89 -8.40
N GLU A 138 17.38 6.97 -8.87
CA GLU A 138 18.73 7.22 -9.37
C GLU A 138 18.75 7.64 -10.85
N CYS A 139 17.58 7.83 -11.47
CA CYS A 139 17.40 8.22 -12.87
C CYS A 139 17.99 7.24 -13.90
N GLU A 140 18.24 5.98 -13.50
CA GLU A 140 18.66 4.89 -14.38
C GLU A 140 17.48 4.25 -15.15
N LEU A 141 16.25 4.47 -14.69
CA LEU A 141 15.02 3.96 -15.28
C LEU A 141 13.97 5.07 -15.41
N ARG A 142 13.41 5.26 -16.61
CA ARG A 142 12.33 6.21 -16.90
C ARG A 142 11.05 5.47 -17.31
N ALA A 143 10.41 4.82 -16.34
CA ALA A 143 9.14 4.12 -16.55
C ALA A 143 7.95 5.10 -16.66
N ALA A 144 6.87 4.65 -17.30
CA ALA A 144 5.61 5.39 -17.43
C ALA A 144 4.73 5.35 -16.16
N ILE A 145 5.21 4.69 -15.10
CA ILE A 145 4.56 4.60 -13.79
C ILE A 145 5.25 5.51 -12.77
N LEU A 146 4.51 5.98 -11.77
CA LEU A 146 5.01 6.90 -10.75
C LEU A 146 5.93 6.17 -9.74
N PRO A 147 7.05 6.76 -9.27
CA PRO A 147 7.84 6.18 -8.18
C PRO A 147 6.99 5.90 -6.92
N LEU A 148 6.03 6.77 -6.59
CA LEU A 148 5.11 6.58 -5.48
C LEU A 148 4.22 5.35 -5.68
N PHE A 149 3.83 5.03 -6.92
CA PHE A 149 3.08 3.81 -7.21
C PHE A 149 3.93 2.57 -6.93
N VAL A 150 5.21 2.56 -7.31
CA VAL A 150 6.11 1.42 -7.01
C VAL A 150 6.34 1.27 -5.50
N ASP A 151 6.52 2.37 -4.76
CA ASP A 151 6.56 2.36 -3.30
C ASP A 151 5.26 1.82 -2.68
N HIS A 152 4.11 2.27 -3.19
CA HIS A 152 2.79 1.86 -2.75
C HIS A 152 2.58 0.35 -2.85
N ILE A 153 2.78 -0.23 -4.03
CA ILE A 153 2.63 -1.67 -4.23
C ILE A 153 3.70 -2.47 -3.47
N THR A 154 4.83 -1.83 -3.11
CA THR A 154 5.84 -2.44 -2.22
C THR A 154 5.33 -2.52 -0.79
N ARG A 155 4.68 -1.48 -0.28
CA ARG A 155 4.07 -1.47 1.06
C ARG A 155 2.98 -2.53 1.20
N GLU A 156 2.17 -2.75 0.17
CA GLU A 156 1.18 -3.81 0.15
C GLU A 156 1.80 -5.21 0.18
N ALA A 157 2.88 -5.42 -0.58
CA ALA A 157 3.61 -6.68 -0.53
C ALA A 157 4.23 -6.95 0.85
N ILE A 158 4.78 -5.91 1.50
CA ILE A 158 5.29 -5.98 2.87
C ILE A 158 4.16 -6.28 3.86
N HIS A 159 3.00 -5.62 3.70
CA HIS A 159 1.83 -5.86 4.54
C HIS A 159 1.33 -7.31 4.40
N PHE A 160 1.26 -7.83 3.18
CA PHE A 160 0.90 -9.22 2.94
C PHE A 160 1.88 -10.20 3.59
N LEU A 161 3.19 -9.95 3.44
CA LEU A 161 4.22 -10.75 4.09
C LEU A 161 4.06 -10.76 5.61
N ASP A 162 3.80 -9.61 6.21
CA ASP A 162 3.57 -9.48 7.66
C ASP A 162 2.33 -10.25 8.11
N ILE A 163 1.21 -10.15 7.39
CA ILE A 163 -0.01 -10.92 7.69
C ILE A 163 0.25 -12.44 7.69
N ILE A 164 1.06 -12.92 6.74
CA ILE A 164 1.34 -14.35 6.64
C ILE A 164 2.28 -14.81 7.75
N VAL A 165 3.35 -14.08 8.00
CA VAL A 165 4.44 -14.48 8.92
C VAL A 165 4.09 -14.17 10.38
N ASN A 166 3.43 -13.04 10.63
CA ASN A 166 3.06 -12.54 11.95
C ASN A 166 1.54 -12.32 12.03
N PRO A 167 0.72 -13.39 11.97
CA PRO A 167 -0.73 -13.25 12.01
C PRO A 167 -1.15 -12.50 13.30
N PRO A 168 -1.97 -11.44 13.18
CA PRO A 168 -2.29 -10.58 14.31
C PRO A 168 -3.01 -11.36 15.42
N ALA A 169 -2.54 -11.21 16.67
CA ALA A 169 -3.21 -11.77 17.82
C ALA A 169 -4.51 -10.99 18.13
N PRO A 170 -5.63 -11.66 18.49
CA PRO A 170 -6.94 -11.01 18.66
C PRO A 170 -7.08 -10.17 19.94
N LYS A 171 -5.98 -9.72 20.56
CA LYS A 171 -5.99 -9.18 21.93
C LYS A 171 -6.53 -7.74 22.04
N ASP A 172 -6.54 -6.97 20.96
CA ASP A 172 -7.01 -5.57 20.97
C ASP A 172 -7.68 -5.20 19.63
N PRO A 173 -9.00 -5.44 19.50
CA PRO A 173 -9.73 -5.15 18.25
C PRO A 173 -9.71 -3.67 17.87
N LEU A 174 -9.76 -2.76 18.84
CA LEU A 174 -9.82 -1.32 18.59
C LEU A 174 -8.49 -0.83 18.03
N ARG A 175 -7.37 -1.17 18.67
CA ARG A 175 -6.05 -0.80 18.15
C ARG A 175 -5.79 -1.48 16.81
N ALA A 176 -6.19 -2.74 16.66
CA ALA A 176 -6.04 -3.45 15.39
C ALA A 176 -6.77 -2.75 14.23
N ILE A 177 -8.01 -2.27 14.43
CA ILE A 177 -8.71 -1.55 13.36
C ILE A 177 -8.11 -0.16 13.10
N MET A 178 -7.56 0.51 14.12
CA MET A 178 -6.90 1.80 13.91
C MET A 178 -5.65 1.65 13.05
N ILE A 179 -4.79 0.67 13.36
CA ILE A 179 -3.59 0.35 12.56
C ILE A 179 -3.98 0.01 11.11
N ARG A 180 -4.99 -0.86 10.93
CA ARG A 180 -5.50 -1.22 9.60
C ARG A 180 -6.08 -0.01 8.86
N SER A 181 -6.78 0.88 9.57
CA SER A 181 -7.37 2.08 8.97
C SER A 181 -6.30 3.04 8.49
N VAL A 182 -5.21 3.25 9.24
CA VAL A 182 -4.09 4.09 8.80
C VAL A 182 -3.46 3.52 7.53
N PHE A 183 -3.23 2.20 7.48
CA PHE A 183 -2.73 1.51 6.29
C PHE A 183 -3.64 1.76 5.09
N TRP A 184 -4.92 1.36 5.17
CA TRP A 184 -5.84 1.45 4.05
C TRP A 184 -6.19 2.87 3.65
N LEU A 185 -6.31 3.82 4.59
CA LEU A 185 -6.58 5.23 4.24
C LEU A 185 -5.43 5.83 3.44
N ARG A 186 -4.18 5.44 3.72
CA ARG A 186 -3.04 5.85 2.91
C ARG A 186 -3.13 5.26 1.50
N ILE A 187 -3.43 3.97 1.40
CA ILE A 187 -3.63 3.27 0.12
C ILE A 187 -4.75 3.94 -0.70
N MET A 188 -5.93 4.14 -0.11
CA MET A 188 -7.07 4.80 -0.76
C MET A 188 -6.75 6.23 -1.21
N LYS A 189 -6.06 7.02 -0.37
CA LYS A 189 -5.61 8.38 -0.72
C LYS A 189 -4.70 8.35 -1.94
N GLU A 190 -3.74 7.44 -1.97
CA GLU A 190 -2.79 7.29 -3.08
C GLU A 190 -3.49 6.81 -4.37
N HIS A 191 -4.48 5.91 -4.29
CA HIS A 191 -5.26 5.52 -5.48
C HIS A 191 -5.97 6.71 -6.11
N ILE A 192 -6.53 7.61 -5.30
CA ILE A 192 -7.17 8.82 -5.82
C ILE A 192 -6.13 9.70 -6.54
N GLU A 193 -4.95 9.88 -5.95
CA GLU A 193 -3.84 10.61 -6.60
C GLU A 193 -3.42 9.96 -7.92
N PHE A 194 -3.35 8.62 -7.98
CA PHE A 194 -3.04 7.90 -9.21
C PHE A 194 -4.12 8.07 -10.27
N ILE A 195 -5.41 7.96 -9.91
CA ILE A 195 -6.52 8.18 -10.85
C ILE A 195 -6.47 9.60 -11.41
N ILE A 196 -6.26 10.63 -10.57
CA ILE A 196 -6.12 12.02 -11.02
C ILE A 196 -4.99 12.16 -12.04
N HIS A 197 -3.84 11.52 -11.82
CA HIS A 197 -2.67 11.62 -12.71
C HIS A 197 -2.77 10.78 -13.98
N LEU A 198 -3.63 9.77 -14.00
CA LEU A 198 -3.84 8.91 -15.16
C LEU A 198 -5.02 9.38 -16.04
N LEU A 199 -5.95 10.18 -15.51
CA LEU A 199 -7.01 10.79 -16.31
C LEU A 199 -6.45 11.85 -17.27
N ASP A 200 -7.01 11.93 -18.47
CA ASP A 200 -6.68 13.01 -19.40
C ASP A 200 -7.17 14.36 -18.83
N PRO A 201 -6.40 15.46 -18.97
CA PRO A 201 -6.81 16.78 -18.50
C PRO A 201 -8.14 17.30 -19.06
N SER A 202 -8.64 16.74 -20.16
CA SER A 202 -9.96 17.08 -20.70
C SER A 202 -11.13 16.52 -19.87
N GLU A 203 -10.91 15.50 -19.03
CA GLU A 203 -11.89 14.87 -18.14
C GLU A 203 -12.18 15.69 -16.87
N ARG A 204 -12.44 16.99 -17.05
CA ARG A 204 -12.52 17.99 -15.97
C ARG A 204 -13.52 17.64 -14.86
N GLU A 205 -14.67 17.08 -15.23
CA GLU A 205 -15.70 16.70 -14.25
C GLU A 205 -15.28 15.47 -13.42
N LEU A 206 -14.64 14.47 -14.04
CA LEU A 206 -14.12 13.31 -13.31
C LEU A 206 -12.93 13.70 -12.43
N LEU A 207 -12.06 14.59 -12.92
CA LEU A 207 -10.96 15.16 -12.14
C LEU A 207 -11.47 15.92 -10.92
N ALA A 208 -12.47 16.79 -11.08
CA ALA A 208 -13.06 17.53 -9.97
C ALA A 208 -13.67 16.61 -8.89
N GLN A 209 -14.34 15.53 -9.31
CA GLN A 209 -14.86 14.51 -8.40
C GLN A 209 -13.74 13.80 -7.63
N ALA A 210 -12.67 13.38 -8.33
CA ALA A 210 -11.53 12.73 -7.71
C ALA A 210 -10.79 13.68 -6.74
N GLU A 211 -10.63 14.95 -7.08
CA GLU A 211 -10.01 15.96 -6.22
C GLU A 211 -10.81 16.19 -4.92
N GLU A 212 -12.14 16.14 -4.98
CA GLU A 212 -12.97 16.26 -3.78
C GLU A 212 -12.83 15.03 -2.88
N LEU A 213 -12.83 13.83 -3.45
CA LEU A 213 -12.51 12.60 -2.72
C LEU A 213 -11.11 12.69 -2.08
N LEU A 214 -10.12 13.22 -2.80
CA LEU A 214 -8.76 13.37 -2.30
C LEU A 214 -8.69 14.25 -1.05
N LYS A 215 -9.41 15.39 -1.04
CA LYS A 215 -9.49 16.27 0.13
C LYS A 215 -10.05 15.54 1.35
N VAL A 216 -11.06 14.69 1.15
CA VAL A 216 -11.65 13.87 2.22
C VAL A 216 -10.63 12.86 2.73
N PHE A 217 -10.01 12.06 1.86
CA PHE A 217 -9.10 10.99 2.28
C PHE A 217 -7.79 11.51 2.89
N ARG A 218 -7.32 12.70 2.51
CA ARG A 218 -6.22 13.39 3.22
C ARG A 218 -6.58 13.68 4.67
N LYS A 219 -7.77 14.25 4.92
CA LYS A 219 -8.23 14.56 6.29
C LYS A 219 -8.45 13.29 7.12
N LEU A 220 -9.03 12.25 6.51
CA LEU A 220 -9.24 10.97 7.18
C LEU A 220 -7.91 10.34 7.58
N LEU A 221 -6.90 10.34 6.70
CA LEU A 221 -5.60 9.75 7.00
C LEU A 221 -4.91 10.46 8.18
N GLU A 222 -4.88 11.80 8.20
CA GLU A 222 -4.27 12.52 9.33
C GLU A 222 -5.04 12.27 10.63
N THR A 223 -6.38 12.28 10.58
CA THR A 223 -7.21 11.95 11.74
C THR A 223 -6.94 10.52 12.24
N ALA A 224 -6.78 9.56 11.33
CA ALA A 224 -6.51 8.17 11.68
C ALA A 224 -5.17 8.00 12.39
N ARG A 225 -4.12 8.73 11.99
CA ARG A 225 -2.80 8.69 12.63
C ARG A 225 -2.83 9.21 14.06
N ASP A 226 -3.54 10.31 14.28
CA ASP A 226 -3.73 10.85 15.64
C ASP A 226 -4.46 9.84 16.53
N LEU A 227 -5.57 9.27 16.03
CA LEU A 227 -6.38 8.30 16.76
C LEU A 227 -5.65 6.97 16.98
N GLU A 228 -4.85 6.50 16.03
CA GLU A 228 -3.98 5.34 16.17
C GLU A 228 -2.97 5.57 17.29
N SER A 229 -2.28 6.71 17.29
CA SER A 229 -1.31 7.05 18.34
C SER A 229 -1.98 7.16 19.72
N MET A 230 -3.16 7.77 19.81
CA MET A 230 -3.93 7.82 21.06
C MET A 230 -4.39 6.43 21.53
N SER A 231 -4.65 5.49 20.61
CA SER A 231 -5.08 4.14 20.96
C SER A 231 -4.02 3.33 21.73
N GLU A 232 -2.75 3.74 21.68
CA GLU A 232 -1.67 3.11 22.43
C GLU A 232 -1.82 3.23 23.95
N ALA A 233 -2.60 4.20 24.43
CA ALA A 233 -2.99 4.31 25.83
C ALA A 233 -3.88 3.13 26.30
N ASN A 234 -4.28 2.25 25.38
CA ASN A 234 -5.11 1.06 25.62
C ASN A 234 -6.39 1.39 26.42
N PRO A 235 -7.22 2.36 25.95
CA PRO A 235 -8.40 2.77 26.69
C PRO A 235 -9.46 1.65 26.67
N ARG A 236 -10.22 1.52 27.77
CA ARG A 236 -11.35 0.57 27.82
C ARG A 236 -12.44 0.89 26.80
N PHE A 237 -12.59 2.16 26.42
CA PHE A 237 -13.56 2.64 25.42
C PHE A 237 -12.99 3.84 24.66
N PHE A 238 -13.33 3.96 23.37
CA PHE A 238 -12.89 5.09 22.55
C PHE A 238 -13.97 5.49 21.52
N ASN A 239 -15.08 6.05 22.01
CA ASN A 239 -16.25 6.34 21.18
C ASN A 239 -15.97 7.28 19.99
N ALA A 240 -14.99 8.19 20.13
CA ALA A 240 -14.56 9.05 19.03
C ALA A 240 -13.94 8.24 17.89
N ALA A 241 -13.09 7.26 18.19
CA ALA A 241 -12.53 6.35 17.19
C ALA A 241 -13.61 5.48 16.55
N VAL A 242 -14.56 4.98 17.34
CA VAL A 242 -15.72 4.24 16.83
C VAL A 242 -16.52 5.07 15.81
N ARG A 243 -16.90 6.30 16.17
CA ARG A 243 -17.60 7.23 15.25
C ARG A 243 -16.77 7.48 14.00
N PHE A 244 -15.46 7.67 14.15
CA PHE A 244 -14.55 7.87 13.02
C PHE A 244 -14.53 6.65 12.08
N ILE A 245 -14.50 5.43 12.58
CA ILE A 245 -14.58 4.21 11.76
C ILE A 245 -15.88 4.13 10.96
N LEU A 246 -17.01 4.55 11.53
CA LEU A 246 -18.28 4.63 10.80
C LEU A 246 -18.21 5.65 9.65
N GLU A 247 -17.58 6.80 9.88
CA GLU A 247 -17.34 7.80 8.84
C GLU A 247 -16.42 7.27 7.74
N VAL A 248 -15.28 6.66 8.11
CA VAL A 248 -14.34 6.04 7.17
C VAL A 248 -15.05 5.02 6.29
N ASN A 249 -15.87 4.15 6.87
CA ASN A 249 -16.63 3.16 6.12
C ASN A 249 -17.57 3.80 5.09
N ALA A 250 -18.34 4.83 5.47
CA ALA A 250 -19.22 5.54 4.56
C ALA A 250 -18.44 6.24 3.42
N ARG A 251 -17.29 6.85 3.71
CA ARG A 251 -16.45 7.51 2.70
C ARG A 251 -15.74 6.53 1.78
N THR A 252 -15.30 5.38 2.29
CA THR A 252 -14.73 4.29 1.48
C THR A 252 -15.77 3.68 0.56
N ALA A 253 -17.04 3.57 0.96
CA ALA A 253 -18.12 3.12 0.08
C ALA A 253 -18.29 4.05 -1.13
N ALA A 254 -18.33 5.37 -0.89
CA ALA A 254 -18.39 6.36 -1.97
C ALA A 254 -17.16 6.28 -2.91
N LEU A 255 -15.95 6.08 -2.36
CA LEU A 255 -14.75 5.89 -3.18
C LEU A 255 -14.79 4.59 -3.98
N ARG A 256 -15.28 3.50 -3.41
CA ARG A 256 -15.46 2.21 -4.09
C ARG A 256 -16.40 2.37 -5.29
N ASP A 257 -17.52 3.06 -5.11
CA ASP A 257 -18.48 3.31 -6.19
C ASP A 257 -17.88 4.19 -7.29
N PHE A 258 -17.09 5.21 -6.93
CA PHE A 258 -16.33 6.00 -7.89
C PHE A 258 -15.32 5.15 -8.68
N LYS A 259 -14.61 4.23 -8.01
CA LYS A 259 -13.68 3.30 -8.67
C LYS A 259 -14.39 2.31 -9.59
N LEU A 260 -15.60 1.86 -9.23
CA LEU A 260 -16.43 1.04 -10.10
C LEU A 260 -16.85 1.82 -11.36
N LEU A 261 -17.30 3.07 -11.22
CA LEU A 261 -17.60 3.94 -12.36
C LEU A 261 -16.37 4.10 -13.26
N ALA A 262 -15.19 4.37 -12.69
CA ALA A 262 -13.96 4.50 -13.44
C ALA A 262 -13.63 3.21 -14.22
N HIS A 263 -13.81 2.04 -13.61
CA HIS A 263 -13.62 0.75 -14.27
C HIS A 263 -14.58 0.57 -15.45
N GLU A 264 -15.88 0.82 -15.26
CA GLU A 264 -16.88 0.72 -16.33
C GLU A 264 -16.56 1.65 -17.50
N LEU A 265 -16.15 2.89 -17.22
CA LEU A 265 -15.79 3.85 -18.26
C LEU A 265 -14.55 3.41 -19.04
N VAL A 266 -13.52 2.88 -18.37
CA VAL A 266 -12.30 2.37 -19.03
C VAL A 266 -12.63 1.16 -19.91
N VAL A 267 -13.37 0.18 -19.39
CA VAL A 267 -13.77 -1.03 -20.13
C VAL A 267 -14.62 -0.69 -21.36
N LEU A 268 -15.53 0.29 -21.23
CA LEU A 268 -16.43 0.70 -22.32
C LEU A 268 -15.80 1.70 -23.29
N CYS A 269 -14.54 2.08 -23.09
CA CYS A 269 -13.85 3.13 -23.87
C CYS A 269 -14.63 4.47 -23.86
N ARG A 270 -15.08 4.89 -22.68
CA ARG A 270 -15.88 6.10 -22.43
C ARG A 270 -15.19 7.13 -21.53
N VAL A 271 -13.90 6.96 -21.29
CA VAL A 271 -13.04 7.93 -20.58
C VAL A 271 -11.69 8.01 -21.27
N LEU A 272 -11.15 9.22 -21.37
CA LEU A 272 -9.81 9.49 -21.86
C LEU A 272 -8.82 9.39 -20.69
N SER A 273 -7.83 8.51 -20.82
CA SER A 273 -6.83 8.29 -19.78
C SER A 273 -5.57 7.62 -20.34
N THR A 274 -4.50 7.62 -19.55
CA THR A 274 -3.28 6.83 -19.76
C THR A 274 -3.25 5.57 -18.91
N ILE A 275 -4.41 5.14 -18.37
CA ILE A 275 -4.55 3.90 -17.61
C ILE A 275 -4.11 2.74 -18.52
N PRO A 276 -3.04 2.00 -18.18
CA PRO A 276 -2.40 1.08 -19.11
C PRO A 276 -3.22 -0.19 -19.36
N ASP A 277 -4.03 -0.61 -18.39
CA ASP A 277 -4.85 -1.82 -18.46
C ASP A 277 -6.12 -1.65 -17.60
N PRO A 278 -7.33 -2.03 -18.08
CA PRO A 278 -8.56 -2.00 -17.27
C PRO A 278 -8.47 -2.76 -15.95
N VAL A 279 -7.62 -3.79 -15.85
CA VAL A 279 -7.34 -4.53 -14.62
C VAL A 279 -6.89 -3.59 -13.50
N LEU A 280 -6.19 -2.50 -13.79
CA LEU A 280 -5.77 -1.51 -12.77
C LEU A 280 -6.96 -0.88 -12.05
N THR A 281 -8.02 -0.52 -12.79
CA THR A 281 -9.21 0.11 -12.19
C THR A 281 -10.04 -0.87 -11.37
N ASP A 282 -10.11 -2.15 -11.78
CA ASP A 282 -10.76 -3.18 -10.98
C ASP A 282 -9.92 -3.57 -9.75
N HIS A 283 -8.60 -3.59 -9.87
CA HIS A 283 -7.66 -3.85 -8.78
C HIS A 283 -7.85 -2.86 -7.63
N VAL A 284 -7.76 -1.56 -7.91
CA VAL A 284 -7.92 -0.54 -6.87
C VAL A 284 -9.35 -0.52 -6.28
N ARG A 285 -10.35 -0.99 -7.03
CA ARG A 285 -11.74 -1.17 -6.58
C ARG A 285 -11.85 -2.36 -5.63
N ARG A 286 -11.24 -3.51 -5.95
CA ARG A 286 -11.19 -4.70 -5.07
C ARG A 286 -10.49 -4.41 -3.75
N GLU A 287 -9.47 -3.56 -3.75
CA GLU A 287 -8.83 -3.10 -2.51
C GLU A 287 -9.74 -2.22 -1.66
N ALA A 288 -10.60 -1.41 -2.29
CA ALA A 288 -11.62 -0.65 -1.55
C ALA A 288 -12.69 -1.58 -0.96
N ASP A 289 -13.15 -2.59 -1.70
CA ASP A 289 -14.06 -3.62 -1.18
C ASP A 289 -13.42 -4.40 -0.02
N LYS A 290 -12.13 -4.74 -0.13
CA LYS A 290 -11.37 -5.40 0.92
C LYS A 290 -11.33 -4.56 2.20
N PHE A 291 -11.03 -3.26 2.08
CA PHE A 291 -11.05 -2.36 3.22
C PHE A 291 -12.44 -2.27 3.87
N LEU A 292 -13.51 -2.15 3.07
CA LEU A 292 -14.88 -2.15 3.58
C LEU A 292 -15.22 -3.42 4.36
N LYS A 293 -14.82 -4.58 3.84
CA LYS A 293 -15.03 -5.86 4.52
C LYS A 293 -14.36 -5.90 5.89
N GLU A 294 -13.11 -5.44 6.00
CA GLU A 294 -12.40 -5.37 7.29
C GLU A 294 -13.04 -4.41 8.29
N LEU A 295 -13.59 -3.28 7.81
CA LEU A 295 -14.34 -2.35 8.64
C LEU A 295 -15.65 -2.97 9.16
N GLU A 296 -16.38 -3.71 8.33
CA GLU A 296 -17.61 -4.40 8.74
C GLU A 296 -17.36 -5.54 9.73
N GLU A 297 -16.29 -6.33 9.52
CA GLU A 297 -15.85 -7.34 10.48
C GLU A 297 -15.61 -6.71 11.86
N PHE A 298 -14.93 -5.57 11.91
CA PHE A 298 -14.73 -4.83 13.17
C PHE A 298 -16.05 -4.36 13.81
N LYS A 299 -16.98 -3.79 13.03
CA LYS A 299 -18.29 -3.35 13.56
C LYS A 299 -19.08 -4.50 14.17
N SER A 300 -19.02 -5.69 13.55
CA SER A 300 -19.70 -6.90 14.03
C SER A 300 -19.13 -7.43 15.35
N MET A 301 -17.81 -7.33 15.53
CA MET A 301 -17.11 -7.83 16.74
C MET A 301 -17.29 -6.95 17.97
N THR A 302 -17.64 -5.68 17.78
CA THR A 302 -17.58 -4.67 18.85
C THR A 302 -18.95 -4.27 19.42
N ASN A 303 -20.06 -4.89 18.98
CA ASN A 303 -21.44 -4.55 19.37
C ASN A 303 -21.72 -3.03 19.40
N ILE A 304 -21.02 -2.27 18.55
CA ILE A 304 -21.09 -0.79 18.51
C ILE A 304 -22.53 -0.32 18.26
N CYS A 305 -23.35 -1.14 17.58
CA CYS A 305 -24.75 -0.82 17.33
C CYS A 305 -25.58 -0.72 18.62
N GLU A 306 -25.38 -1.58 19.63
CA GLU A 306 -26.26 -1.59 20.82
C GLU A 306 -26.07 -0.36 21.71
N SER A 307 -24.83 0.15 21.81
CA SER A 307 -24.54 1.33 22.64
C SER A 307 -24.99 2.66 22.03
N LEU A 308 -25.15 2.71 20.69
CA LEU A 308 -25.66 3.89 19.98
C LEU A 308 -27.18 3.86 19.81
N THR A 309 -27.80 2.67 19.67
CA THR A 309 -29.28 2.54 19.62
C THR A 309 -29.95 2.64 20.99
N GLY A 310 -29.19 2.48 22.09
CA GLY A 310 -29.69 2.60 23.47
C GLY A 310 -30.03 4.02 23.94
N THR A 311 -29.82 5.06 23.12
CA THR A 311 -30.14 6.46 23.45
C THR A 311 -31.37 6.99 22.73
N ASN A 312 -32.37 6.14 22.47
CA ASN A 312 -33.73 6.61 22.21
C ASN A 312 -34.36 7.11 23.51
N GLY A 313 -34.01 8.34 23.91
CA GLY A 313 -34.72 9.03 24.98
C GLY A 313 -33.88 9.93 25.88
N LYS A 314 -33.13 10.89 25.32
CA LYS A 314 -32.91 12.23 25.90
C LYS A 314 -32.07 13.07 24.94
N LYS A 315 -32.77 13.87 24.12
CA LYS A 315 -32.17 15.04 23.47
C LYS A 315 -31.86 16.07 24.55
N HIS A 316 -30.59 16.32 24.81
CA HIS A 316 -30.17 17.62 25.34
C HIS A 316 -28.72 17.87 24.97
N TYR A 317 -28.50 18.70 23.96
CA TYR A 317 -27.50 19.76 24.04
C TYR A 317 -28.06 20.96 23.28
N ARG A 318 -28.54 21.95 24.04
CA ARG A 318 -28.72 23.32 23.59
C ARG A 318 -27.33 23.95 23.74
N LEU A 319 -26.76 24.41 22.63
CA LEU A 319 -25.63 25.33 22.67
C LEU A 319 -26.25 26.72 22.69
N ASP A 320 -26.19 27.38 23.84
CA ASP A 320 -26.31 28.84 23.94
C ASP A 320 -24.95 29.46 23.65
#